data_AF-Q5I1B4-F1
#
_entry.id   AF-Q5I1B4-F1
#
_cell.length_a   1.000
_cell.length_b   1.000
_cell.length_c   1.000
_cell.angle_alpha   90.00
_cell.angle_beta   90.00
_cell.angle_gamma   90.00
#
_symmetry.space_group_name_H-M   'P 1'
#
loop_
_entity.id
_entity.type
_entity.pdbx_description
1 polymer ?
#
loop_
_entity_poly.entity_id
_entity_poly.type
_entity_poly.pdbx_seq_one_letter_code
_entity_poly.pdbx_strand_id
1 'polypeptide(L)'
;CLTFFEGYWRVAFAGKTLLNSFLSKLDAQPQKGWPLKKIQDCYHEGGLKTKLLDLQVMEAVITSQECLTYHGEELVAKITDIFNQVKQA
;
A
#
# COMPACT_ATOMS: atom_id res chain seq x y z
N CYS A 1 -8.20 -8.44 -2.09
CA CYS A 1 -8.59 -7.12 -1.54
C CYS A 1 -7.84 -5.99 -2.29
N LEU A 2 -8.14 -5.78 -3.58
CA LEU A 2 -7.36 -4.86 -4.42
C LEU A 2 -7.39 -3.40 -3.91
N THR A 3 -8.53 -2.94 -3.41
CA THR A 3 -8.70 -1.60 -2.83
C THR A 3 -7.76 -1.33 -1.66
N PHE A 4 -7.44 -2.34 -0.83
CA PHE A 4 -6.48 -2.20 0.26
C PHE A 4 -5.08 -1.91 -0.28
N PHE A 5 -4.61 -2.70 -1.25
CA PHE A 5 -3.27 -2.53 -1.84
C PHE A 5 -3.13 -1.22 -2.62
N GLU A 6 -4.19 -0.79 -3.30
CA GLU A 6 -4.24 0.54 -3.95
C GLU A 6 -4.13 1.67 -2.90
N GLY A 7 -4.82 1.52 -1.76
CA GLY A 7 -4.72 2.45 -0.64
C GLY A 7 -3.34 2.48 0.00
N TYR A 8 -2.78 1.31 0.30
CA TYR A 8 -1.42 1.14 0.80
C TYR A 8 -0.41 1.83 -0.12
N TRP A 9 -0.47 1.56 -1.43
CA TRP A 9 0.42 2.17 -2.41
C TRP A 9 0.29 3.70 -2.43
N ARG A 10 -0.94 4.22 -2.33
CA ARG A 10 -1.17 5.67 -2.28
C ARG A 10 -0.64 6.33 -1.02
N VAL A 11 -0.67 5.64 0.12
CA VAL A 11 -0.11 6.13 1.37
C VAL A 11 1.41 6.10 1.34
N ALA A 12 2.02 4.98 0.95
CA ALA A 12 3.46 4.80 1.01
C ALA A 12 4.22 5.51 -0.13
N PHE A 13 3.71 5.45 -1.36
CA PHE A 13 4.46 5.83 -2.57
C PHE A 13 3.92 7.08 -3.27
N ALA A 14 2.62 7.33 -3.22
CA ALA A 14 2.03 8.45 -3.96
C ALA A 14 2.19 9.81 -3.26
N GLY A 15 1.82 10.87 -3.99
CA GLY A 15 1.64 12.22 -3.44
C GLY A 15 0.26 12.44 -2.84
N LYS A 16 0.12 13.52 -2.05
CA LYS A 16 -1.13 13.90 -1.35
C LYS A 16 -2.34 14.03 -2.27
N THR A 17 -2.15 14.51 -3.50
CA THR A 17 -3.22 14.65 -4.50
C THR A 17 -3.84 13.30 -4.88
N LEU A 18 -2.99 12.29 -5.13
CA LEU A 18 -3.46 10.95 -5.51
C LEU A 18 -4.13 10.24 -4.32
N LEU A 19 -3.61 10.42 -3.11
CA LEU A 19 -4.27 9.92 -1.89
C LEU A 19 -5.63 10.59 -1.69
N ASN A 20 -5.75 11.92 -1.84
CA ASN A 20 -7.02 12.62 -1.73
C ASN A 20 -8.05 12.12 -2.74
N SER A 21 -7.64 11.97 -4.02
CA SER A 21 -8.53 11.45 -5.06
C SER A 21 -9.07 10.06 -4.74
N PHE A 22 -8.24 9.18 -4.18
CA PHE A 22 -8.69 7.86 -3.71
C PHE A 22 -9.71 7.94 -2.59
N LEU A 23 -9.43 8.74 -1.57
CA LEU A 23 -10.29 8.86 -0.39
C LEU A 23 -11.65 9.44 -0.77
N SER A 24 -11.69 10.37 -1.73
CA SER A 24 -12.93 10.87 -2.29
C SER A 24 -13.75 9.80 -3.00
N LYS A 25 -13.11 8.83 -3.69
CA LYS A 25 -13.81 7.69 -4.32
C LYS A 25 -14.39 6.71 -3.31
N LEU A 26 -13.90 6.71 -2.07
CA LEU A 26 -14.36 5.84 -0.99
C LEU A 26 -15.40 6.51 -0.08
N ASP A 27 -15.93 7.68 -0.46
CA ASP A 27 -16.79 8.52 0.39
C ASP A 27 -16.24 8.72 1.81
N ALA A 28 -14.91 8.77 1.93
CA ALA A 28 -14.26 8.97 3.21
C ALA A 28 -14.52 10.42 3.67
N GLN A 29 -15.23 10.59 4.80
CA GLN A 29 -15.37 11.90 5.42
C GLN A 29 -13.98 12.54 5.64
N PRO A 30 -13.83 13.87 5.54
CA PRO A 30 -12.54 14.56 5.64
C PRO A 30 -11.72 14.15 6.89
N GLN A 31 -12.41 13.96 8.01
CA GLN A 31 -11.85 13.49 9.28
C GLN A 31 -11.35 12.03 9.25
N LYS A 32 -11.95 11.15 8.44
CA LYS A 32 -11.52 9.76 8.26
C LYS A 32 -10.24 9.65 7.41
N GLY A 33 -9.97 10.64 6.55
CA GLY A 33 -8.77 10.68 5.71
C GLY A 33 -7.53 11.28 6.38
N TRP A 34 -7.70 12.03 7.49
CA TRP A 34 -6.60 12.71 8.18
C TRP A 34 -5.53 11.74 8.71
N PRO A 35 -5.85 10.58 9.33
CA PRO A 35 -4.85 9.63 9.78
C PRO A 35 -3.97 9.10 8.63
N LEU A 36 -4.57 8.80 7.47
CA LEU A 36 -3.82 8.28 6.31
C LEU A 36 -2.85 9.32 5.74
N LYS A 37 -3.19 10.60 5.81
CA LYS A 37 -2.28 11.70 5.43
C LYS A 37 -1.09 11.79 6.37
N LYS A 38 -1.30 11.60 7.67
CA LYS A 38 -0.22 11.58 8.66
C LYS A 38 0.71 10.39 8.47
N ILE A 39 0.17 9.22 8.13
CA ILE A 39 0.98 8.04 7.79
C ILE A 39 1.79 8.31 6.51
N GLN A 40 1.19 8.94 5.51
CA GLN A 40 1.91 9.33 4.29
C GLN A 40 3.06 10.31 4.58
N ASP A 41 2.86 11.27 5.48
CA ASP A 41 3.94 12.18 5.93
C ASP A 41 5.11 11.37 6.53
N CYS A 42 4.86 10.34 7.35
CA CYS A 42 5.90 9.47 7.90
C CYS A 42 6.69 8.71 6.81
N TYR A 43 6.02 8.21 5.77
CA TYR A 43 6.71 7.58 4.64
C TYR A 43 7.54 8.58 3.83
N HIS A 44 7.11 9.84 3.74
CA HIS A 44 7.86 10.89 3.07
C HIS A 44 9.10 11.29 3.87
N GLU A 45 8.98 11.43 5.19
CA GLU A 45 10.10 11.70 6.10
C GLU A 45 11.13 10.56 6.13
N GLY A 46 10.68 9.31 6.11
CA GLY A 46 11.56 8.13 6.07
C GLY A 46 12.26 7.90 4.73
N GLY A 47 11.82 8.56 3.66
CA GLY A 47 12.40 8.44 2.33
C GLY A 47 12.26 7.04 1.70
N LEU A 48 12.99 6.82 0.60
CA LEU A 48 12.87 5.60 -0.22
C LEU A 48 13.19 4.32 0.56
N LYS A 49 14.19 4.36 1.44
CA LYS A 49 14.61 3.19 2.22
C LYS A 49 13.47 2.65 3.09
N THR A 50 12.78 3.51 3.83
CA THR A 50 11.64 3.11 4.67
C THR A 50 10.52 2.50 3.84
N LYS A 51 10.21 3.10 2.69
CA LYS A 51 9.17 2.60 1.78
C LYS A 51 9.49 1.21 1.23
N LEU A 52 10.73 0.97 0.79
CA LEU A 52 11.14 -0.34 0.27
C LEU A 52 11.19 -1.42 1.35
N LEU A 53 11.64 -1.10 2.56
CA LEU A 53 11.61 -2.03 3.68
C LEU A 53 10.18 -2.42 4.05
N ASP A 54 9.28 -1.44 4.13
CA ASP A 54 7.88 -1.70 4.43
C ASP A 54 7.19 -2.51 3.31
N LEU A 55 7.55 -2.27 2.05
CA LEU A 55 7.11 -3.09 0.91
C LEU A 55 7.53 -4.55 1.05
N GLN A 56 8.76 -4.81 1.50
CA GLN A 56 9.25 -6.17 1.76
C GLN A 56 8.50 -6.84 2.91
N VAL A 57 8.17 -6.08 3.96
CA VAL A 57 7.35 -6.59 5.07
C VAL A 57 5.94 -6.94 4.57
N MET A 58 5.32 -6.06 3.79
CA MET A 58 3.98 -6.31 3.22
C MET A 58 3.98 -7.56 2.34
N GLU A 59 4.99 -7.74 1.48
CA GLU A 59 5.17 -8.95 0.67
C GLU A 59 5.26 -10.20 1.56
N ALA A 60 6.13 -10.20 2.57
CA ALA A 60 6.30 -11.34 3.45
C ALA A 60 5.01 -11.71 4.20
N VAL A 61 4.20 -10.71 4.58
CA VAL A 61 2.90 -10.93 5.23
C VAL A 61 1.92 -11.60 4.25
N ILE A 62 1.76 -11.08 3.04
CA ILE A 62 0.77 -11.61 2.09
C ILE A 62 1.15 -12.99 1.53
N THR A 63 2.44 -13.30 1.45
CA THR A 63 2.95 -14.62 1.02
C THR A 63 3.09 -15.59 2.19
N SER A 64 2.76 -15.19 3.41
CA SER A 64 2.77 -16.09 4.56
C SER A 64 1.73 -17.21 4.39
N GLN A 65 2.05 -18.39 4.92
CA GLN A 65 1.15 -19.56 4.83
C GLN A 65 -0.24 -19.26 5.38
N GLU A 66 -0.33 -18.41 6.40
CA GLU A 66 -1.60 -17.96 6.99
C GLU A 66 -2.42 -17.12 5.99
N CYS A 67 -1.83 -16.10 5.35
CA CYS A 67 -2.54 -15.28 4.37
C CYS A 67 -2.94 -16.04 3.10
N LEU A 68 -2.14 -17.04 2.70
CA LEU A 68 -2.48 -17.93 1.58
C LEU A 68 -3.78 -18.73 1.82
N THR A 69 -4.19 -18.95 3.08
CA THR A 69 -5.48 -19.61 3.36
C THR A 69 -6.70 -18.71 3.07
N TYR A 70 -6.51 -17.38 3.00
CA TYR A 70 -7.55 -16.38 2.79
C TYR A 70 -7.50 -15.71 1.42
N HIS A 71 -6.43 -15.93 0.65
CA HIS A 71 -6.20 -15.31 -0.64
C HIS A 71 -5.87 -16.38 -1.69
N GLY A 72 -6.53 -16.31 -2.84
CA GLY A 72 -6.19 -17.20 -3.96
C GLY A 72 -4.79 -16.93 -4.49
N GLU A 73 -4.10 -17.98 -4.94
CA GLU A 73 -2.73 -17.93 -5.48
C GLU A 73 -2.59 -16.86 -6.59
N GLU A 74 -3.64 -16.64 -7.38
CA GLU A 74 -3.66 -15.61 -8.44
C GLU A 74 -3.54 -14.18 -7.89
N LEU A 75 -4.17 -13.88 -6.76
CA LEU A 75 -4.09 -12.55 -6.13
C LEU A 75 -2.68 -12.30 -5.59
N VAL A 76 -2.09 -13.32 -4.98
CA VAL A 76 -0.73 -13.27 -4.43
C VAL A 76 0.27 -13.06 -5.56
N ALA A 77 0.17 -13.84 -6.64
CA ALA A 77 1.01 -13.70 -7.82
C ALA A 77 0.94 -12.28 -8.41
N LYS A 78 -0.25 -11.71 -8.54
CA LYS A 78 -0.43 -10.33 -9.03
C LYS A 78 0.22 -9.29 -8.12
N ILE A 79 0.11 -9.44 -6.80
CA ILE A 79 0.69 -8.47 -5.86
C ILE A 79 2.22 -8.61 -5.81
N THR A 80 2.75 -9.83 -5.80
CA THR A 80 4.18 -10.10 -5.86
C THR A 80 4.81 -9.54 -7.15
N ASP A 81 4.13 -9.66 -8.29
CA ASP A 81 4.60 -9.07 -9.55
C ASP A 81 4.70 -7.53 -9.47
N ILE A 82 3.65 -6.87 -8.95
CA ILE A 82 3.67 -5.42 -8.70
C ILE A 82 4.83 -5.03 -7.79
N PHE A 83 5.08 -5.79 -6.72
CA PHE A 83 6.18 -5.51 -5.79
C PHE A 83 7.56 -5.69 -6.43
N ASN A 84 7.73 -6.68 -7.30
CA ASN A 84 8.97 -6.89 -8.03
C ASN A 84 9.26 -5.75 -9.02
N GLN A 85 8.23 -5.24 -9.70
CA GLN A 85 8.38 -4.07 -10.58
C GLN A 85 8.84 -2.83 -9.82
N VAL A 86 8.28 -2.59 -8.62
CA VAL A 86 8.64 -1.44 -7.78
C VAL A 86 10.05 -1.53 -7.23
N LYS A 87 10.56 -2.74 -6.92
CA LYS A 87 11.95 -2.92 -6.46
C LYS A 87 13.01 -2.68 -7.54
N GLN A 88 12.62 -2.77 -8.83
CA GLN A 88 13.53 -2.60 -9.96
C GLN A 88 13.53 -1.18 -10.54
N ALA A 89 12.64 -0.31 -10.06
CA ALA A 89 12.53 1.11 -10.44
C ALA A 89 13.32 2.02 -9.49
#